data_AF-A0A9W7WFD2-F1
#
_entry.id   AF-A0A9W7WFD2-F1
#
_cell.length_a   1.000
_cell.length_b   1.000
_cell.length_c   1.000
_cell.angle_alpha   90.00
_cell.angle_beta   90.00
_cell.angle_gamma   90.00
#
_symmetry.space_group_name_H-M   'P 1'
#
loop_
_entity.id
_entity.type
_entity.pdbx_description
1 polymer ?
#
loop_
_entity_poly.entity_id
_entity_poly.type
_entity_poly.pdbx_seq_one_letter_code
_entity_poly.pdbx_strand_id
1 'polypeptide(L)'
;TLLSLQASKKAAAKRGKTAQRGSSNVFSMFEQSQIQEFKEAFGCIDQNRDGVINKSDLKETYGQLGKLNVSDEELESMLAEGKGPINFTVFLTLFGEKLNGTDPEETILAAFKLFDPNGTGVVNKDEFKRLLMNQADKFTAEEVDQAFSVAPIDVAGNIDYKSLCYIITHGDEKEEA
;
A
#
# COMPACT_ATOMS: atom_id res chain seq x y z
N THR A 1 -25.97 -42.70 -46.82
CA THR A 1 -25.46 -41.36 -46.49
C THR A 1 -26.34 -40.78 -45.39
N LEU A 2 -25.73 -40.25 -44.33
CA LEU A 2 -26.35 -39.45 -43.25
C LEU A 2 -27.37 -40.22 -42.37
N LEU A 3 -26.96 -40.76 -41.21
CA LEU A 3 -26.90 -40.03 -39.92
C LEU A 3 -28.11 -39.10 -39.71
N SER A 4 -29.16 -39.61 -39.08
CA SER A 4 -30.11 -38.80 -38.31
C SER A 4 -30.25 -39.40 -36.91
N LEU A 5 -29.87 -38.58 -35.96
CA LEU A 5 -29.63 -38.81 -34.55
C LEU A 5 -30.99 -38.84 -33.82
N GLN A 6 -31.25 -39.91 -33.08
CA GLN A 6 -32.40 -39.97 -32.18
C GLN A 6 -32.25 -38.91 -31.08
N ALA A 7 -33.33 -38.15 -30.93
CA ALA A 7 -33.48 -37.09 -29.95
C ALA A 7 -33.67 -37.63 -28.52
N SER A 8 -32.99 -36.94 -27.61
CA SER A 8 -33.51 -36.49 -26.30
C SER A 8 -33.81 -37.51 -25.21
N LYS A 9 -32.85 -37.65 -24.28
CA LYS A 9 -33.14 -37.91 -22.86
C LYS A 9 -32.32 -37.01 -21.93
N LYS A 10 -33.08 -36.24 -21.14
CA LYS A 10 -32.85 -35.76 -19.76
C LYS A 10 -31.76 -34.73 -19.46
N ALA A 11 -32.27 -33.60 -18.96
CA ALA A 11 -31.64 -32.55 -18.17
C ALA A 11 -30.60 -33.04 -17.15
N ALA A 12 -29.46 -32.34 -17.14
CA ALA A 12 -28.68 -32.05 -15.94
C ALA A 12 -27.86 -30.78 -16.22
N ALA A 13 -28.40 -29.62 -15.81
CA ALA A 13 -27.68 -28.36 -15.81
C ALA A 13 -26.52 -28.46 -14.79
N LYS A 14 -25.31 -28.71 -15.28
CA LYS A 14 -24.10 -28.66 -14.47
C LYS A 14 -23.74 -27.18 -14.29
N ARG A 15 -24.24 -26.58 -13.19
CA ARG A 15 -23.77 -25.30 -12.66
C ARG A 15 -22.26 -25.40 -12.48
N GLY A 16 -21.52 -24.83 -13.43
CA GLY A 16 -20.11 -24.53 -13.23
C GLY A 16 -20.02 -23.61 -12.02
N LYS A 17 -19.24 -24.02 -11.01
CA LYS A 17 -18.81 -23.12 -9.95
C LYS A 17 -18.00 -22.02 -10.63
N THR A 18 -18.64 -20.88 -10.88
CA THR A 18 -17.96 -19.64 -11.18
C THR A 18 -17.01 -19.41 -10.03
N ALA A 19 -15.71 -19.60 -10.27
CA ALA A 19 -14.70 -19.08 -9.38
C ALA A 19 -15.05 -17.61 -9.18
N GLN A 20 -15.36 -17.22 -7.94
CA GLN A 20 -15.35 -15.82 -7.57
C GLN A 20 -13.92 -15.33 -7.79
N ARG A 21 -13.62 -14.91 -9.01
CA ARG A 21 -12.61 -13.90 -9.25
C ARG A 21 -13.23 -12.64 -8.68
N GLY A 22 -12.93 -12.37 -7.41
CA GLY A 22 -12.97 -11.00 -6.94
C GLY A 22 -12.06 -10.23 -7.89
N SER A 23 -12.64 -9.54 -8.87
CA SER A 23 -11.99 -8.34 -9.37
C SER A 23 -12.08 -7.36 -8.21
N SER A 24 -11.16 -7.45 -7.25
CA SER A 24 -10.85 -6.33 -6.38
C SER A 24 -10.50 -5.22 -7.37
N ASN A 25 -11.44 -4.32 -7.61
CA ASN A 25 -11.17 -3.20 -8.51
C ASN A 25 -10.11 -2.41 -7.77
N VAL A 26 -8.84 -2.52 -8.16
CA VAL A 26 -7.74 -1.86 -7.43
C VAL A 26 -7.99 -0.36 -7.29
N PHE A 27 -8.71 0.20 -8.27
CA PHE A 27 -9.22 1.57 -8.26
C PHE A 27 -10.23 1.89 -7.15
N SER A 28 -10.88 0.91 -6.53
CA SER A 28 -11.76 1.14 -5.38
C SER A 28 -11.04 1.10 -4.04
N MET A 29 -9.73 0.79 -4.03
CA MET A 29 -8.90 0.84 -2.82
C MET A 29 -8.40 2.26 -2.52
N PHE A 30 -8.55 3.18 -3.47
CA PHE A 30 -8.00 4.53 -3.40
C PHE A 30 -9.07 5.58 -3.65
N GLU A 31 -8.88 6.75 -3.04
CA GLU A 31 -9.69 7.93 -3.36
C GLU A 31 -9.35 8.46 -4.76
N GLN A 32 -10.27 9.22 -5.36
CA GLN A 32 -10.06 9.79 -6.69
C GLN A 32 -8.87 10.77 -6.74
N SER A 33 -8.63 11.51 -5.66
CA SER A 33 -7.45 12.38 -5.48
C SER A 33 -6.16 11.56 -5.53
N GLN A 34 -6.07 10.49 -4.74
CA GLN A 34 -4.91 9.60 -4.72
C GLN A 34 -4.66 8.95 -6.09
N ILE A 35 -5.72 8.51 -6.79
CA ILE A 35 -5.58 7.95 -8.15
C ILE A 35 -5.00 9.00 -9.11
N GLN A 36 -5.39 10.27 -8.97
CA GLN A 36 -4.87 11.35 -9.80
C GLN A 36 -3.39 11.61 -9.50
N GLU A 37 -2.99 11.63 -8.22
CA GLU A 37 -1.57 11.73 -7.81
C GLU A 37 -0.74 10.57 -8.34
N PHE A 38 -1.23 9.33 -8.21
CA PHE A 38 -0.54 8.17 -8.78
C PHE A 38 -0.40 8.25 -10.29
N LYS A 39 -1.38 8.84 -11.00
CA LYS A 39 -1.33 9.01 -12.45
C LYS A 39 -0.28 10.04 -12.85
N GLU A 40 -0.14 11.11 -12.08
CA GLU A 40 0.90 12.13 -12.27
C GLU A 40 2.29 11.55 -11.99
N ALA A 41 2.44 10.84 -10.86
CA ALA A 41 3.68 10.14 -10.53
C ALA A 41 4.06 9.11 -11.62
N PHE A 42 3.10 8.31 -12.09
CA PHE A 42 3.34 7.36 -13.18
C PHE A 42 3.79 8.08 -14.46
N GLY A 43 3.17 9.21 -14.80
CA GLY A 43 3.55 10.01 -15.96
C GLY A 43 4.92 10.67 -15.84
N CYS A 44 5.38 10.96 -14.61
CA CYS A 44 6.75 11.41 -14.35
C CYS A 44 7.77 10.29 -14.49
N ILE A 45 7.40 9.04 -14.21
CA ILE A 45 8.30 7.89 -14.34
C ILE A 45 8.36 7.41 -15.79
N ASP A 46 7.21 7.26 -16.46
CA ASP A 46 7.08 6.81 -17.85
C ASP A 46 7.54 7.91 -18.85
N GLN A 47 8.87 8.06 -18.95
CA GLN A 47 9.53 9.11 -19.76
C GLN A 47 9.15 9.00 -21.24
N ASN A 48 9.09 7.77 -21.74
CA ASN A 48 8.83 7.49 -23.15
C ASN A 48 7.33 7.48 -23.51
N ARG A 49 6.44 7.48 -22.50
CA ARG A 49 4.97 7.53 -22.60
C ARG A 49 4.35 6.36 -23.35
N ASP A 50 4.95 5.18 -23.28
CA ASP A 50 4.41 3.95 -23.85
C ASP A 50 3.37 3.27 -22.93
N GLY A 51 3.18 3.80 -21.72
CA GLY A 51 2.24 3.29 -20.73
C GLY A 51 2.78 2.11 -19.91
N VAL A 52 4.08 1.81 -20.00
CA VAL A 52 4.75 0.71 -19.30
C VAL A 52 6.10 1.17 -18.75
N ILE A 53 6.25 1.15 -17.43
CA ILE A 53 7.53 1.47 -16.79
C ILE A 53 8.54 0.36 -17.09
N ASN A 54 9.67 0.74 -17.69
CA ASN A 54 10.80 -0.13 -17.97
C ASN A 54 12.10 0.35 -17.28
N LYS A 55 13.19 -0.39 -17.49
CA LYS A 55 14.49 -0.11 -16.85
C LYS A 55 15.06 1.25 -17.25
N SER A 56 14.87 1.68 -18.49
CA SER A 56 15.35 2.98 -18.97
C SER A 56 14.62 4.11 -18.26
N ASP A 57 13.31 3.98 -18.12
CA ASP A 57 12.46 4.95 -17.43
C ASP A 57 12.88 5.13 -15.97
N LEU A 58 13.15 4.02 -15.26
CA LEU A 58 13.65 4.08 -13.89
C LEU A 58 15.05 4.69 -13.80
N LYS A 59 15.99 4.32 -14.70
CA LYS A 59 17.34 4.92 -14.73
C LYS A 59 17.29 6.42 -14.89
N GLU A 60 16.47 6.90 -15.83
CA GLU A 60 16.31 8.32 -16.10
C GLU A 60 15.66 9.04 -14.92
N THR A 61 14.61 8.45 -14.34
CA THR A 61 13.93 8.99 -13.15
C THR A 61 14.91 9.14 -11.97
N TYR A 62 15.69 8.09 -11.64
CA TYR A 62 16.69 8.18 -10.58
C TYR A 62 17.81 9.18 -10.90
N GLY A 63 18.18 9.32 -12.18
CA GLY A 63 19.11 10.33 -12.65
C GLY A 63 18.60 11.76 -12.40
N GLN A 64 17.31 12.01 -12.67
CA GLN A 64 16.66 13.29 -12.41
C GLN A 64 16.60 13.62 -10.90
N LEU A 65 16.47 12.60 -10.05
CA LEU A 65 16.51 12.72 -8.58
C LEU A 65 17.95 12.79 -8.00
N GLY A 66 18.99 12.81 -8.84
CA GLY A 66 20.39 12.90 -8.40
C GLY A 66 20.99 11.58 -7.87
N LYS A 67 20.24 10.47 -7.92
CA LYS A 67 20.75 9.13 -7.57
C LYS A 67 21.33 8.45 -8.80
N LEU A 68 22.59 8.76 -9.10
CA LEU A 68 23.30 8.24 -10.28
C LEU A 68 23.86 6.80 -10.13
N ASN A 69 23.84 6.24 -8.92
CA ASN A 69 24.53 4.98 -8.61
C ASN A 69 23.57 3.81 -8.35
N VAL A 70 22.33 3.85 -8.85
CA VAL A 70 21.41 2.71 -8.72
C VAL A 70 21.89 1.59 -9.65
N SER A 71 22.11 0.42 -9.08
CA SER A 71 22.64 -0.74 -9.82
C SER A 71 21.61 -1.32 -10.77
N ASP A 72 22.10 -1.99 -11.82
CA ASP A 72 21.22 -2.65 -12.77
C ASP A 72 20.41 -3.77 -12.09
N GLU A 73 20.98 -4.46 -11.10
CA GLU A 73 20.34 -5.50 -10.32
C GLU A 73 19.19 -4.97 -9.44
N GLU A 74 19.37 -3.81 -8.81
CA GLU A 74 18.31 -3.17 -8.01
C GLU A 74 17.10 -2.80 -8.89
N LEU A 75 17.36 -2.23 -10.07
CA LEU A 75 16.29 -1.87 -11.01
C LEU A 75 15.53 -3.08 -11.53
N GLU A 76 16.24 -4.16 -11.87
CA GLU A 76 15.59 -5.42 -12.28
C GLU A 76 14.75 -6.02 -11.14
N SER A 77 15.24 -5.93 -9.90
CA SER A 77 14.50 -6.37 -8.72
C SER A 77 13.20 -5.57 -8.55
N MET A 78 13.23 -4.25 -8.76
CA MET A 78 12.02 -3.41 -8.70
C MET A 78 11.03 -3.80 -9.79
N LEU A 79 11.48 -4.01 -11.03
CA LEU A 79 10.62 -4.41 -12.14
C LEU A 79 10.01 -5.80 -11.93
N ALA A 80 10.74 -6.71 -11.27
CA ALA A 80 10.26 -8.06 -10.97
C ALA A 80 9.07 -8.08 -10.00
N GLU A 81 8.91 -7.06 -9.14
CA GLU A 81 7.74 -6.95 -8.25
C GLU A 81 6.43 -6.91 -9.04
N GLY A 82 6.43 -6.29 -10.22
CA GLY A 82 5.26 -6.15 -11.11
C GLY A 82 4.69 -7.44 -11.67
N LYS A 83 5.41 -8.58 -11.54
CA LYS A 83 5.00 -9.89 -12.09
C LYS A 83 4.65 -9.82 -13.59
N GLY A 84 5.29 -8.93 -14.33
CA GLY A 84 5.01 -8.61 -15.73
C GLY A 84 5.26 -7.12 -16.04
N PRO A 85 4.86 -6.65 -17.23
CA PRO A 85 4.98 -5.24 -17.60
C PRO A 85 4.23 -4.33 -16.61
N ILE A 86 4.93 -3.34 -16.06
CA ILE A 86 4.36 -2.40 -15.08
C ILE A 86 3.60 -1.30 -15.81
N ASN A 87 2.37 -1.61 -16.23
CA ASN A 87 1.41 -0.61 -16.67
C ASN A 87 0.74 0.07 -15.46
N PHE A 88 -0.04 1.13 -15.71
CA PHE A 88 -0.67 1.91 -14.63
C PHE A 88 -1.54 1.05 -13.68
N THR A 89 -2.25 0.04 -14.19
CA THR A 89 -3.07 -0.85 -13.34
C THR A 89 -2.18 -1.70 -12.43
N VAL A 90 -1.07 -2.23 -12.95
CA VAL A 90 -0.09 -2.99 -12.16
C VAL A 90 0.57 -2.09 -11.14
N PHE A 91 0.95 -0.86 -11.53
CA PHE A 91 1.49 0.15 -10.62
C PHE A 91 0.55 0.41 -9.44
N LEU A 92 -0.73 0.70 -9.70
CA LEU A 92 -1.74 0.83 -8.63
C LEU A 92 -1.89 -0.43 -7.80
N THR A 93 -1.70 -1.62 -8.39
CA THR A 93 -1.77 -2.88 -7.64
C THR A 93 -0.57 -3.05 -6.72
N LEU A 94 0.63 -2.66 -7.14
CA LEU A 94 1.82 -2.70 -6.29
C LEU A 94 1.69 -1.74 -5.11
N PHE A 95 1.25 -0.51 -5.35
CA PHE A 95 0.94 0.44 -4.28
C PHE A 95 -0.24 -0.05 -3.43
N GLY A 96 -1.26 -0.62 -4.05
CA GLY A 96 -2.43 -1.16 -3.37
C GLY A 96 -2.10 -2.35 -2.50
N GLU A 97 -1.17 -3.22 -2.88
CA GLU A 97 -0.69 -4.33 -2.07
C GLU A 97 0.21 -3.85 -0.92
N LYS A 98 1.05 -2.83 -1.15
CA LYS A 98 1.90 -2.26 -0.09
C LYS A 98 1.11 -1.38 0.90
N LEU A 99 0.02 -0.76 0.46
CA LEU A 99 -0.90 0.03 1.28
C LEU A 99 -2.08 -0.81 1.83
N ASN A 100 -2.37 -1.99 1.25
CA ASN A 100 -3.33 -2.94 1.79
C ASN A 100 -2.78 -3.51 3.10
N GLY A 101 -3.43 -3.14 4.19
CA GLY A 101 -3.04 -3.53 5.55
C GLY A 101 -3.12 -2.36 6.51
N THR A 102 -3.12 -1.13 5.99
CA THR A 102 -3.34 0.06 6.80
C THR A 102 -4.84 0.33 6.90
N ASP A 103 -5.37 0.32 8.12
CA ASP A 103 -6.76 0.70 8.37
C ASP A 103 -7.01 2.18 7.99
N PRO A 104 -8.26 2.56 7.65
CA PRO A 104 -8.59 3.97 7.42
C PRO A 104 -8.15 4.85 8.60
N GLU A 105 -7.72 6.09 8.32
CA GLU A 105 -7.24 7.02 9.35
C GLU A 105 -8.24 7.15 10.51
N GLU A 106 -9.53 7.25 10.21
CA GLU A 106 -10.59 7.32 11.22
C GLU A 106 -10.62 6.09 12.15
N THR A 107 -10.36 4.90 11.61
CA THR A 107 -10.30 3.64 12.37
C THR A 107 -9.08 3.60 13.28
N ILE A 108 -7.92 3.99 12.76
CA ILE A 108 -6.67 4.07 13.54
C ILE A 108 -6.82 5.11 14.67
N LEU A 109 -7.36 6.30 14.37
CA LEU A 109 -7.65 7.34 15.36
C LEU A 109 -8.65 6.86 16.42
N ALA A 110 -9.68 6.11 16.02
CA ALA A 110 -10.65 5.54 16.95
C ALA A 110 -9.99 4.53 17.90
N ALA A 111 -9.02 3.74 17.43
CA ALA A 111 -8.24 2.84 18.26
C ALA A 111 -7.40 3.59 19.30
N PHE A 112 -6.73 4.69 18.91
CA PHE A 112 -5.96 5.51 19.85
C PHE A 112 -6.83 6.18 20.93
N LYS A 113 -8.06 6.61 20.58
CA LYS A 113 -9.02 7.18 21.55
C LYS A 113 -9.40 6.21 22.67
N LEU A 114 -9.25 4.89 22.48
CA LEU A 114 -9.45 3.91 23.56
C LEU A 114 -8.40 4.05 24.68
N PHE A 115 -7.22 4.59 24.38
CA PHE A 115 -6.13 4.81 25.32
C PHE A 115 -6.09 6.23 25.90
N ASP A 116 -6.88 7.15 25.34
CA ASP A 116 -7.00 8.55 25.77
C ASP A 116 -8.45 8.89 26.16
N PRO A 117 -8.96 8.35 27.29
CA PRO A 117 -10.34 8.57 27.73
C PRO A 117 -10.63 10.04 28.06
N ASN A 118 -9.59 10.83 28.31
CA ASN A 118 -9.68 12.26 28.63
C ASN A 118 -9.67 13.14 27.37
N GLY A 119 -9.41 12.56 26.18
CA GLY A 119 -9.38 13.30 24.91
C GLY A 119 -8.27 14.35 24.84
N THR A 120 -7.14 14.10 25.49
CA THR A 120 -5.95 14.95 25.49
C THR A 120 -5.29 15.09 24.12
N GLY A 121 -5.51 14.13 23.21
CA GLY A 121 -4.88 14.11 21.89
C GLY A 121 -3.47 13.51 21.89
N VAL A 122 -3.00 13.00 23.02
CA VAL A 122 -1.66 12.42 23.16
C VAL A 122 -1.69 11.10 23.93
N VAL A 123 -0.70 10.24 23.69
CA VAL A 123 -0.48 8.99 24.46
C VAL A 123 0.97 8.91 24.93
N ASN A 124 1.21 8.39 26.12
CA ASN A 124 2.58 8.25 26.62
C ASN A 124 3.35 7.16 25.84
N LYS A 125 4.55 7.49 25.36
CA LYS A 125 5.38 6.59 24.52
C LYS A 125 5.68 5.28 25.23
N ASP A 126 6.10 5.32 26.49
CA ASP A 126 6.54 4.12 27.22
C ASP A 126 5.36 3.19 27.52
N GLU A 127 4.20 3.77 27.84
CA GLU A 127 2.96 3.00 28.00
C GLU A 127 2.52 2.35 26.69
N PHE A 128 2.55 3.09 25.58
CA PHE A 128 2.18 2.57 24.27
C PHE A 128 3.17 1.49 23.79
N LYS A 129 4.48 1.69 24.00
CA LYS A 129 5.53 0.67 23.77
C LYS A 129 5.23 -0.62 24.53
N ARG A 130 4.90 -0.50 25.81
CA ARG A 130 4.57 -1.64 26.66
C ARG A 130 3.35 -2.40 26.12
N LEU A 131 2.35 -1.71 25.58
CA LEU A 131 1.17 -2.35 25.00
C LEU A 131 1.52 -3.13 23.73
N LEU A 132 2.24 -2.51 22.78
CA LEU A 132 2.67 -3.14 21.52
C LEU A 132 3.56 -4.38 21.73
N MET A 133 4.38 -4.39 22.78
CA MET A 133 5.25 -5.51 23.09
C MET A 133 4.57 -6.65 23.88
N ASN A 134 3.42 -6.37 24.53
CA ASN A 134 2.79 -7.33 25.45
C ASN A 134 1.39 -7.78 25.05
N GLN A 135 0.71 -7.08 24.14
CA GLN A 135 -0.66 -7.37 23.72
C GLN A 135 -0.73 -7.74 22.23
N ALA A 136 -1.67 -8.62 21.88
CA ALA A 136 -1.92 -9.10 20.52
C ALA A 136 -0.66 -9.68 19.84
N ASP A 137 -0.45 -9.35 18.56
CA ASP A 137 0.77 -9.67 17.83
C ASP A 137 1.89 -8.77 18.34
N LYS A 138 2.86 -9.40 19.02
CA LYS A 138 3.89 -8.69 19.75
C LYS A 138 4.95 -8.17 18.81
N PHE A 139 5.18 -6.87 18.86
CA PHE A 139 6.32 -6.24 18.21
C PHE A 139 7.58 -6.46 19.05
N THR A 140 8.71 -6.63 18.36
CA THR A 140 10.04 -6.58 18.97
C THR A 140 10.36 -5.16 19.42
N ALA A 141 11.33 -5.02 20.34
CA ALA A 141 11.72 -3.69 20.81
C ALA A 141 12.24 -2.81 19.65
N GLU A 142 12.97 -3.45 18.74
CA GLU A 142 13.55 -2.85 17.54
C GLU A 142 12.46 -2.33 16.59
N GLU A 143 11.41 -3.11 16.32
CA GLU A 143 10.29 -2.69 15.47
C GLU A 143 9.53 -1.50 16.08
N VAL A 144 9.32 -1.50 17.40
CA VAL A 144 8.65 -0.39 18.09
C VAL A 144 9.51 0.87 18.06
N ASP A 145 10.82 0.75 18.27
CA ASP A 145 11.73 1.89 18.23
C ASP A 145 11.85 2.46 16.81
N GLN A 146 11.82 1.61 15.78
CA GLN A 146 11.72 2.06 14.39
C GLN A 146 10.40 2.79 14.12
N ALA A 147 9.26 2.23 14.55
CA ALA A 147 7.95 2.87 14.36
C ALA A 147 7.88 4.26 15.03
N PHE A 148 8.53 4.43 16.19
CA PHE A 148 8.57 5.71 16.89
C PHE A 148 9.65 6.68 16.41
N SER A 149 10.57 6.27 15.54
CA SER A 149 11.61 7.16 15.02
C SER A 149 11.05 8.35 14.22
N VAL A 150 9.90 8.14 13.58
CA VAL A 150 9.16 9.15 12.81
C VAL A 150 8.04 9.81 13.63
N ALA A 151 7.74 9.29 14.82
CA ALA A 151 6.61 9.76 15.62
C ALA A 151 6.91 11.13 16.26
N PRO A 152 5.96 12.08 16.22
CA PRO A 152 6.10 13.36 16.89
C PRO A 152 5.95 13.19 18.40
N ILE A 153 7.08 13.13 19.10
CA ILE A 153 7.17 12.96 20.54
C ILE A 153 7.56 14.28 21.20
N ASP A 154 6.79 14.73 22.19
CA ASP A 154 7.08 15.93 22.96
C ASP A 154 8.20 15.72 24.00
N VAL A 155 8.63 16.79 24.66
CA VAL A 155 9.66 16.74 25.71
C VAL A 155 9.26 15.93 26.94
N ALA A 156 7.97 15.68 27.14
CA ALA A 156 7.43 14.87 28.21
C ALA A 156 7.29 13.38 27.82
N GLY A 157 7.67 13.02 26.59
CA GLY A 157 7.59 11.64 26.09
C GLY A 157 6.19 11.24 25.62
N ASN A 158 5.32 12.19 25.30
CA ASN A 158 4.00 11.91 24.75
C ASN A 158 3.99 12.00 23.23
N ILE A 159 3.30 11.06 22.60
CA ILE A 159 3.10 10.96 21.16
C ILE A 159 1.79 11.67 20.82
N ASP A 160 1.83 12.63 19.89
CA ASP A 160 0.63 13.11 19.22
C ASP A 160 0.15 12.03 18.24
N TYR A 161 -0.89 11.30 18.63
CA TYR A 161 -1.38 10.18 17.85
C TYR A 161 -2.16 10.61 16.60
N LYS A 162 -2.62 11.86 16.51
CA LYS A 162 -3.23 12.36 15.26
C LYS A 162 -2.16 12.55 14.20
N SER A 163 -1.08 13.19 14.59
CA SER A 163 0.07 13.40 13.71
C SER A 163 0.73 12.06 13.35
N LEU A 164 0.88 11.13 14.31
CA LEU A 164 1.34 9.77 14.01
C LEU A 164 0.40 9.02 13.05
N CYS A 165 -0.91 9.14 13.24
CA CYS A 165 -1.89 8.51 12.35
C CYS A 165 -1.77 9.03 10.92
N TYR A 166 -1.62 10.34 10.75
CA TYR A 166 -1.38 10.95 9.45
C TYR A 166 -0.10 10.42 8.80
N ILE A 167 1.00 10.31 9.56
CA ILE A 167 2.27 9.75 9.06
C ILE A 167 2.11 8.28 8.65
N ILE A 168 1.32 7.48 9.38
CA ILE A 168 1.06 6.08 9.03
C ILE A 168 0.25 5.97 7.73
N THR A 169 -0.69 6.90 7.47
CA THR A 169 -1.58 6.83 6.31
C THR A 169 -1.06 7.58 5.07
N HIS A 170 -0.20 8.59 5.24
CA HIS A 170 0.28 9.47 4.17
C HIS A 170 1.82 9.49 4.02
N GLY A 171 2.57 8.98 5.00
CA GLY A 171 4.04 9.06 5.04
C GLY A 171 4.57 10.25 5.85
N ASP A 172 5.88 10.28 6.12
CA ASP A 172 6.54 11.41 6.77
C ASP A 172 6.95 12.44 5.69
N GLU A 173 6.26 13.58 5.61
CA GLU A 173 6.56 14.66 4.64
C GLU A 173 7.88 15.40 4.92
N LYS A 174 8.73 14.91 5.84
CA LYS A 174 10.05 15.49 6.15
C LYS A 174 11.14 15.13 5.14
N GLU A 175 10.84 15.23 3.85
CA GLU A 175 11.85 15.40 2.79
C GLU A 175 11.48 16.64 1.96
N GLU A 176 11.51 17.83 2.58
CA GLU A 176 11.80 19.10 1.89
C GLU A 176 11.90 20.26 2.92
N ALA A 177 13.13 20.53 3.38
CA ALA A 177 13.56 21.81 3.94
C ALA A 177 15.07 22.00 3.75
#